data_AF-A0ABC8TRM1-F1
#
_entry.id   AF-A0ABC8TRM1-F1
#
_cell.length_a   1.000
_cell.length_b   1.000
_cell.length_c   1.000
_cell.angle_alpha   90.00
_cell.angle_beta   90.00
_cell.angle_gamma   90.00
#
_symmetry.space_group_name_H-M   'P 1'
#
loop_
_entity.id
_entity.type
_entity.pdbx_description
1 polymer ?
#
loop_
_entity_poly.entity_id
_entity_poly.type
_entity_poly.pdbx_seq_one_letter_code
_entity_poly.pdbx_strand_id
1 'polypeptide(L)'
;MGLVMRILLLQLLLKASQDKKFVCEEADRALNKMVEFMTPLPLLHKLRAYASHANPRVRAKAAISISLCASKMVHGLQGMKEFGLVSLIQMAADLLNDRLPDAREAARSIVTSIYEAFTENEENEEQKQESWQDFCQSNLQAIHAQAIVKLISSW
;
A
#
# COMPACT_ATOMS: atom_id res chain seq x y z
N MET A 1 -23.08 0.89 9.68
CA MET A 1 -22.07 -0.09 9.21
C MET A 1 -20.63 0.46 9.20
N GLY A 2 -20.38 1.69 8.73
CA GLY A 2 -19.00 2.23 8.60
C GLY A 2 -18.19 2.43 9.89
N LEU A 3 -18.84 2.79 11.01
CA LEU A 3 -18.17 2.95 12.31
C LEU A 3 -17.68 1.61 12.89
N VAL A 4 -18.53 0.58 12.85
CA VAL A 4 -18.22 -0.77 13.34
C VAL A 4 -17.00 -1.36 12.61
N MET A 5 -16.93 -1.17 11.28
CA MET A 5 -15.78 -1.64 10.50
C MET A 5 -14.47 -0.96 10.88
N ARG A 6 -14.48 0.35 11.17
CA ARG A 6 -13.27 1.07 11.60
C ARG A 6 -12.77 0.56 12.95
N ILE A 7 -13.69 0.32 13.89
CA ILE A 7 -13.36 -0.25 15.20
C ILE A 7 -12.76 -1.65 15.03
N LEU A 8 -13.38 -2.51 14.22
CA LEU A 8 -12.88 -3.87 13.96
C LEU A 8 -11.47 -3.84 13.35
N LEU A 9 -11.24 -2.99 12.34
CA LEU A 9 -9.92 -2.83 11.72
C LEU A 9 -8.85 -2.42 12.72
N LEU A 10 -9.13 -1.41 13.54
CA LEU A 10 -8.20 -0.97 14.56
C LEU A 10 -7.89 -2.09 15.56
N GLN A 11 -8.91 -2.82 16.01
CA GLN A 11 -8.70 -3.93 16.95
C GLN A 11 -7.85 -5.05 16.33
N LEU A 12 -8.13 -5.44 15.09
CA LEU A 12 -7.33 -6.45 14.40
C LEU A 12 -5.87 -6.01 14.23
N LEU A 13 -5.64 -4.76 13.79
CA LEU A 13 -4.29 -4.20 13.65
C LEU A 13 -3.55 -4.15 15.00
N LEU A 14 -4.24 -3.75 16.07
CA LEU A 14 -3.68 -3.75 17.42
C LEU A 14 -3.31 -5.15 17.89
N LYS A 15 -4.16 -6.16 17.63
CA LYS A 15 -3.90 -7.56 17.99
C LYS A 15 -2.78 -8.19 17.15
N ALA A 16 -2.71 -7.88 15.87
CA ALA A 16 -1.63 -8.28 14.96
C ALA A 16 -0.28 -7.65 15.36
N SER A 17 -0.29 -6.56 16.13
CA SER A 17 0.92 -5.83 16.55
C SER A 17 1.48 -6.25 17.92
N GLN A 18 0.89 -7.27 18.56
CA GLN A 18 1.26 -7.70 19.92
C GLN A 18 2.36 -8.78 19.90
N ASP A 19 3.08 -8.94 21.01
CA ASP A 19 4.16 -9.93 21.12
C ASP A 19 3.67 -11.37 21.35
N LYS A 20 2.41 -11.56 21.77
CA LYS A 20 1.86 -12.89 22.01
C LYS A 20 1.57 -13.60 20.69
N LYS A 21 2.51 -14.46 20.27
CA LYS A 21 2.52 -15.20 18.99
C LYS A 21 1.15 -15.70 18.53
N PHE A 22 0.45 -16.47 19.36
CA PHE A 22 -0.87 -17.00 19.00
C PHE A 22 -1.90 -15.91 18.66
N VAL A 23 -1.88 -14.80 19.40
CA VAL A 23 -2.84 -13.69 19.20
C VAL A 23 -2.52 -12.91 17.94
N CYS A 24 -1.24 -12.57 17.71
CA CYS A 24 -0.87 -11.80 16.53
C CYS A 24 -1.02 -12.61 15.25
N GLU A 25 -0.67 -13.90 15.25
CA GLU A 25 -0.86 -14.79 14.08
C GLU A 25 -2.33 -14.97 13.71
N GLU A 26 -3.23 -15.12 14.70
CA GLU A 26 -4.66 -15.25 14.42
C GLU A 26 -5.25 -13.92 13.92
N ALA A 27 -4.81 -12.79 14.48
CA ALA A 27 -5.21 -11.48 14.01
C ALA A 27 -4.70 -11.19 12.57
N ASP A 28 -3.48 -11.61 12.24
CA ASP A 28 -2.94 -11.53 10.88
C ASP A 28 -3.75 -12.38 9.90
N ARG A 29 -4.10 -13.62 10.27
CA ARG A 29 -4.98 -14.47 9.46
C ARG A 29 -6.33 -13.80 9.21
N ALA A 30 -6.94 -13.23 10.25
CA ALA A 30 -8.21 -12.52 10.12
C ALA A 30 -8.11 -11.28 9.23
N LEU A 31 -7.02 -10.48 9.34
CA LEU A 31 -6.76 -9.34 8.46
C LEU A 31 -6.63 -9.78 7.00
N ASN A 32 -5.85 -10.82 6.74
CA ASN A 32 -5.67 -11.37 5.38
C ASN A 32 -7.00 -11.85 4.79
N LYS A 33 -7.80 -12.60 5.56
CA LYS A 33 -9.13 -13.06 5.12
C LYS A 33 -10.08 -11.91 4.82
N MET A 34 -10.04 -10.85 5.63
CA MET A 34 -10.83 -9.66 5.36
C MET A 34 -10.40 -8.97 4.06
N VAL A 35 -9.10 -8.85 3.78
CA VAL A 35 -8.63 -8.33 2.48
C VAL A 35 -9.05 -9.23 1.30
N GLU A 36 -9.03 -10.54 1.49
CA GLU A 36 -9.44 -11.53 0.49
C GLU A 36 -10.91 -11.37 0.10
N PHE A 37 -11.82 -11.27 1.08
CA PHE A 37 -13.26 -11.26 0.84
C PHE A 37 -13.90 -9.87 0.64
N MET A 38 -13.23 -8.78 1.02
CA MET A 38 -13.76 -7.43 0.82
C MET A 38 -13.39 -6.87 -0.55
N THR A 39 -14.24 -5.99 -1.06
CA THR A 39 -13.92 -5.13 -2.20
C THR A 39 -12.72 -4.23 -1.83
N PRO A 40 -11.63 -4.22 -2.63
CA PRO A 40 -10.38 -3.55 -2.26
C PRO A 40 -10.53 -2.05 -1.97
N LEU A 41 -11.21 -1.30 -2.84
CA LEU A 41 -11.28 0.16 -2.75
C LEU A 41 -11.92 0.66 -1.43
N PRO A 42 -13.12 0.20 -1.00
CA PRO A 42 -13.68 0.58 0.28
C PRO A 42 -12.84 0.19 1.49
N LEU A 43 -12.08 -0.91 1.41
CA LEU A 43 -11.20 -1.35 2.49
C LEU A 43 -9.94 -0.47 2.53
N LEU A 44 -9.34 -0.19 1.39
CA LEU A 44 -8.18 0.68 1.24
C LEU A 44 -8.44 2.08 1.83
N HIS A 45 -9.59 2.69 1.56
CA HIS A 45 -9.97 3.96 2.19
C HIS A 45 -9.99 3.92 3.72
N LYS A 46 -10.34 2.78 4.31
CA LYS A 46 -10.35 2.62 5.78
C LYS A 46 -8.95 2.35 6.32
N LEU A 47 -8.13 1.62 5.58
CA LEU A 47 -6.75 1.30 5.96
C LEU A 47 -5.82 2.51 5.89
N ARG A 48 -6.07 3.47 4.97
CA ARG A 48 -5.26 4.68 4.76
C ARG A 48 -4.87 5.39 6.06
N ALA A 49 -5.80 5.53 7.01
CA ALA A 49 -5.54 6.24 8.27
C ALA A 49 -4.53 5.52 9.18
N TYR A 50 -4.30 4.23 8.98
CA TYR A 50 -3.39 3.43 9.80
C TYR A 50 -1.98 3.31 9.20
N ALA A 51 -1.80 3.67 7.93
CA ALA A 51 -0.47 3.75 7.29
C ALA A 51 0.43 4.82 7.94
N SER A 52 -0.16 5.83 8.59
CA SER A 52 0.55 6.89 9.32
C SER A 52 0.37 6.80 10.85
N HIS A 53 -0.07 5.64 11.37
CA HIS A 53 -0.30 5.44 12.80
C HIS A 53 0.98 5.64 13.64
N ALA A 54 0.88 6.14 14.87
CA ALA A 54 2.07 6.41 15.70
C ALA A 54 2.89 5.14 16.03
N ASN A 55 2.20 4.02 16.27
CA ASN A 55 2.83 2.71 16.51
C ASN A 55 3.36 2.09 15.20
N PRO A 56 4.69 1.85 15.06
CA PRO A 56 5.28 1.31 13.84
C PRO A 56 4.77 -0.09 13.48
N ARG A 57 4.45 -0.94 14.46
CA ARG A 57 3.92 -2.29 14.18
C ARG A 57 2.53 -2.22 13.55
N VAL A 58 1.70 -1.29 14.01
CA VAL A 58 0.38 -1.02 13.40
C VAL A 58 0.54 -0.52 11.97
N ARG A 59 1.49 0.40 11.73
CA ARG A 59 1.79 0.88 10.36
C ARG A 59 2.21 -0.26 9.45
N ALA A 60 3.10 -1.15 9.90
CA ALA A 60 3.52 -2.30 9.11
C ALA A 60 2.35 -3.22 8.74
N LYS A 61 1.48 -3.57 9.71
CA LYS A 61 0.30 -4.42 9.44
C LYS A 61 -0.71 -3.75 8.51
N ALA A 62 -0.88 -2.43 8.64
CA ALA A 62 -1.71 -1.66 7.72
C ALA A 62 -1.10 -1.63 6.31
N ALA A 63 0.20 -1.39 6.18
CA ALA A 63 0.92 -1.35 4.91
C ALA A 63 0.80 -2.68 4.15
N ILE A 64 0.96 -3.82 4.84
CA ILE A 64 0.76 -5.16 4.24
C ILE A 64 -0.68 -5.32 3.73
N SER A 65 -1.67 -4.93 4.53
CA SER A 65 -3.08 -5.02 4.11
C SER A 65 -3.37 -4.12 2.90
N ILE A 66 -2.73 -2.94 2.84
CA ILE A 66 -2.82 -2.00 1.72
C ILE A 66 -2.15 -2.55 0.46
N SER A 67 -0.97 -3.17 0.57
CA SER A 67 -0.30 -3.78 -0.59
C SER A 67 -1.13 -4.90 -1.20
N LEU A 68 -1.78 -5.72 -0.36
CA LEU A 68 -2.73 -6.75 -0.80
C LEU A 68 -4.00 -6.15 -1.44
N CYS A 69 -4.50 -5.01 -0.95
CA CYS A 69 -5.57 -4.30 -1.65
C CYS A 69 -5.11 -3.77 -3.00
N ALA A 70 -3.90 -3.20 -3.08
CA ALA A 70 -3.34 -2.67 -4.32
C ALA A 70 -3.18 -3.76 -5.38
N SER A 71 -2.59 -4.90 -5.04
CA SER A 71 -2.39 -6.01 -6.00
C SER A 71 -3.70 -6.53 -6.59
N LYS A 72 -4.79 -6.57 -5.80
CA LYS A 72 -6.14 -6.96 -6.27
C LYS A 72 -6.78 -5.94 -7.23
N MET A 73 -6.21 -4.74 -7.37
CA MET A 73 -6.74 -3.68 -8.23
C MET A 73 -5.91 -3.45 -9.50
N VAL A 74 -4.79 -4.16 -9.70
CA VAL A 74 -3.90 -3.97 -10.87
C VAL A 74 -4.66 -4.15 -12.18
N HIS A 75 -5.39 -5.25 -12.35
CA HIS A 75 -6.22 -5.54 -13.54
C HIS A 75 -7.62 -4.89 -13.50
N GLY A 76 -7.80 -3.91 -12.60
CA GLY A 76 -9.04 -3.20 -12.36
C GLY A 76 -8.75 -1.72 -12.19
N LEU A 77 -8.20 -1.11 -13.24
CA LEU A 77 -7.69 0.26 -13.30
C LEU A 77 -8.61 1.30 -12.62
N GLN A 78 -9.93 1.07 -12.65
CA GLN A 78 -10.93 1.93 -12.03
C GLN A 78 -10.71 2.07 -10.51
N GLY A 79 -10.37 1.00 -9.79
CA GLY A 79 -10.24 1.04 -8.33
C GLY A 79 -9.05 1.88 -7.87
N MET A 80 -7.88 1.71 -8.51
CA MET A 80 -6.70 2.52 -8.18
C MET A 80 -6.85 3.98 -8.61
N LYS A 81 -7.44 4.22 -9.79
CA LYS A 81 -7.72 5.58 -10.27
C LYS A 81 -8.75 6.29 -9.39
N GLU A 82 -9.81 5.60 -8.97
CA GLU A 82 -10.85 6.13 -8.08
C GLU A 82 -10.31 6.45 -6.69
N PHE A 83 -9.41 5.60 -6.15
CA PHE A 83 -8.71 5.95 -4.92
C PHE A 83 -7.78 7.16 -5.10
N GLY A 84 -7.12 7.24 -6.25
CA GLY A 84 -6.16 8.27 -6.62
C GLY A 84 -4.71 7.78 -6.51
N LEU A 85 -4.08 7.57 -7.67
CA LEU A 85 -2.68 7.11 -7.78
C LEU A 85 -1.70 8.01 -7.02
N VAL A 86 -1.92 9.34 -7.05
CA VAL A 86 -1.12 10.31 -6.31
C VAL A 86 -1.14 10.05 -4.80
N SER A 87 -2.33 9.77 -4.24
CA SER A 87 -2.47 9.45 -2.81
C SER A 87 -1.80 8.13 -2.45
N LEU A 88 -1.83 7.13 -3.35
CA LEU A 88 -1.16 5.85 -3.15
C LEU A 88 0.36 5.99 -3.17
N ILE A 89 0.91 6.72 -4.15
CA ILE A 89 2.37 6.82 -4.28
C ILE A 89 2.99 7.66 -3.16
N GLN A 90 2.30 8.71 -2.69
CA GLN A 90 2.73 9.49 -1.52
C GLN A 90 2.75 8.61 -0.26
N MET A 91 1.71 7.80 -0.05
CA MET A 91 1.65 6.87 1.08
C MET A 91 2.76 5.82 1.02
N ALA A 92 3.05 5.27 -0.17
CA ALA A 92 4.12 4.32 -0.34
C ALA A 92 5.50 4.97 -0.09
N ALA A 93 5.72 6.20 -0.56
CA ALA A 93 6.94 6.96 -0.34
C ALA A 93 7.22 7.22 1.16
N ASP A 94 6.18 7.53 1.94
CA ASP A 94 6.27 7.67 3.40
C ASP A 94 6.68 6.33 4.06
N LEU A 95 6.05 5.23 3.65
CA LEU A 95 6.30 3.89 4.19
C LEU A 95 7.67 3.32 3.82
N LEU A 96 8.26 3.71 2.68
CA LEU A 96 9.61 3.27 2.28
C LEU A 96 10.71 3.64 3.28
N ASN A 97 10.47 4.68 4.08
CA ASN A 97 11.39 5.14 5.12
C ASN A 97 10.96 4.70 6.53
N ASP A 98 9.98 3.79 6.64
CA ASP A 98 9.56 3.28 7.94
C ASP A 98 10.70 2.54 8.65
N ARG A 99 10.63 2.51 9.98
CA ARG A 99 11.61 1.84 10.84
C ARG A 99 11.52 0.32 10.71
N LEU A 100 10.32 -0.24 10.46
CA LEU A 100 10.14 -1.68 10.32
C LEU A 100 10.35 -2.16 8.88
N PRO A 101 11.11 -3.26 8.67
CA PRO A 101 11.34 -3.81 7.34
C PRO A 101 10.04 -4.22 6.64
N ASP A 102 9.09 -4.80 7.37
CA ASP A 102 7.79 -5.24 6.84
C ASP A 102 7.00 -4.09 6.18
N ALA A 103 7.04 -2.89 6.79
CA ALA A 103 6.40 -1.71 6.22
C ALA A 103 7.08 -1.25 4.93
N ARG A 104 8.43 -1.28 4.90
CA ARG A 104 9.21 -0.93 3.71
C ARG A 104 8.99 -1.93 2.57
N GLU A 105 8.88 -3.22 2.89
CA GLU A 105 8.63 -4.25 1.89
C GLU A 105 7.22 -4.13 1.31
N ALA A 106 6.22 -3.93 2.16
CA ALA A 106 4.87 -3.63 1.70
C ALA A 106 4.81 -2.37 0.83
N ALA A 107 5.60 -1.34 1.15
CA ALA A 107 5.70 -0.14 0.33
C ALA A 107 6.26 -0.43 -1.07
N ARG A 108 7.31 -1.28 -1.19
CA ARG A 108 7.83 -1.72 -2.50
C ARG A 108 6.76 -2.42 -3.31
N SER A 109 6.02 -3.34 -2.68
CA SER A 109 4.91 -4.05 -3.33
C SER A 109 3.80 -3.09 -3.80
N ILE A 110 3.45 -2.07 -3.01
CA ILE A 110 2.50 -1.03 -3.42
C ILE A 110 3.01 -0.28 -4.65
N VAL A 111 4.28 0.12 -4.66
CA VAL A 111 4.90 0.85 -5.78
C VAL A 111 4.87 0.02 -7.05
N THR A 112 5.20 -1.28 -6.96
CA THR A 112 5.13 -2.21 -8.10
C THR A 112 3.71 -2.28 -8.66
N SER A 113 2.69 -2.46 -7.81
CA SER A 113 1.30 -2.53 -8.28
C SER A 113 0.82 -1.20 -8.89
N ILE A 114 1.29 -0.05 -8.38
CA ILE A 114 1.00 1.26 -8.98
C ILE A 114 1.65 1.35 -10.37
N TYR A 115 2.92 0.98 -10.50
CA TYR A 115 3.63 1.02 -11.77
C TYR A 115 2.94 0.13 -12.81
N GLU A 116 2.66 -1.13 -12.47
CA GLU A 116 1.94 -2.07 -13.33
C GLU A 116 0.61 -1.49 -13.83
N ALA A 117 -0.21 -0.96 -12.93
CA ALA A 117 -1.50 -0.36 -13.28
C ALA A 117 -1.35 0.96 -14.05
N PHE A 118 -0.30 1.75 -13.78
CA PHE A 118 -0.04 3.01 -14.48
C PHE A 118 0.38 2.76 -15.93
N THR A 119 1.15 1.70 -16.16
CA THR A 119 1.75 1.37 -17.47
C THR A 119 1.02 0.29 -18.26
N GLU A 120 -0.12 -0.22 -17.78
CA GLU A 120 -0.81 -1.38 -18.38
C GLU A 120 -1.08 -1.24 -19.89
N ASN A 121 -1.36 -0.01 -20.35
CA ASN A 121 -1.68 0.26 -21.76
C ASN A 121 -0.49 0.75 -22.60
N GLU A 122 0.69 0.87 -22.01
CA GLU A 122 1.90 1.28 -22.71
C GLU A 122 2.70 0.03 -23.08
N GLU A 123 3.11 -0.11 -24.34
CA GLU A 123 3.89 -1.27 -24.80
C GLU A 123 5.38 -0.96 -24.85
N ASN A 124 5.75 0.33 -24.99
CA ASN A 124 7.13 0.76 -25.08
C ASN A 124 7.73 0.95 -23.67
N GLU A 125 8.72 0.13 -23.31
CA GLU A 125 9.40 0.19 -22.01
C GLU A 125 10.11 1.53 -21.74
N GLU A 126 10.69 2.18 -22.75
CA GLU A 126 11.32 3.50 -22.58
C GLU A 126 10.27 4.55 -22.20
N GLN A 127 9.12 4.52 -22.89
CA GLN A 127 8.01 5.43 -22.63
C GLN A 127 7.34 5.17 -21.27
N LYS A 128 7.29 3.91 -20.82
CA LYS A 128 6.88 3.55 -19.44
C LYS A 128 7.79 4.19 -18.41
N GLN A 129 9.11 4.06 -18.58
CA GLN A 129 10.09 4.61 -17.64
C GLN A 129 10.03 6.14 -17.59
N GLU A 130 9.94 6.81 -18.76
CA GLU A 130 9.81 8.26 -18.83
C GLU A 130 8.53 8.76 -18.15
N SER A 131 7.38 8.17 -18.51
CA SER A 131 6.09 8.54 -17.91
C SER A 131 6.04 8.28 -16.41
N TRP A 132 6.65 7.19 -15.95
CA TRP A 132 6.76 6.86 -14.52
C TRP A 132 7.64 7.86 -13.78
N GLN A 133 8.78 8.22 -14.37
CA GLN A 133 9.68 9.22 -13.81
C GLN A 133 8.98 10.58 -13.67
N ASP A 134 8.30 11.05 -14.71
CA ASP A 134 7.56 12.31 -14.71
C ASP A 134 6.44 12.31 -13.68
N PHE A 135 5.69 11.21 -13.58
CA PHE A 135 4.65 11.03 -12.57
C PHE A 135 5.23 11.14 -11.15
N CYS A 136 6.35 10.48 -10.87
CA CYS A 136 7.01 10.51 -9.57
C CYS A 136 7.53 11.92 -9.23
N GLN A 137 8.22 12.58 -10.17
CA GLN A 137 8.77 13.92 -9.97
C GLN A 137 7.70 14.99 -9.76
N SER A 138 6.55 14.85 -10.43
CA SER A 138 5.43 15.80 -10.31
C SER A 138 4.64 15.66 -9.00
N ASN A 139 4.70 14.50 -8.33
CA ASN A 139 3.81 14.18 -7.21
C ASN A 139 4.52 13.92 -5.87
N LEU A 140 5.86 13.83 -5.88
CA LEU A 140 6.69 13.55 -4.70
C LEU A 140 7.80 14.59 -4.54
N GLN A 141 8.32 14.69 -3.32
CA GLN A 141 9.56 15.43 -3.08
C GLN A 141 10.73 14.76 -3.81
N ALA A 142 11.73 15.54 -4.24
CA ALA A 142 12.85 15.06 -5.06
C ALA A 142 13.52 13.78 -4.52
N ILE A 143 13.77 13.71 -3.21
CA ILE A 143 14.37 12.53 -2.55
C ILE A 143 13.47 11.29 -2.64
N HIS A 144 12.15 11.46 -2.45
CA HIS A 144 11.19 10.37 -2.54
C HIS A 144 11.01 9.91 -3.99
N ALA A 145 10.92 10.86 -4.94
CA ALA A 145 10.83 10.55 -6.36
C ALA A 145 12.03 9.71 -6.82
N GLN A 146 13.25 10.12 -6.48
CA GLN A 146 14.47 9.38 -6.84
C GLN A 146 14.49 7.97 -6.24
N ALA A 147 14.06 7.81 -4.98
CA ALA A 147 13.99 6.50 -4.34
C ALA A 147 12.98 5.59 -5.05
N ILE A 148 11.79 6.10 -5.35
CA ILE A 148 10.69 5.37 -6.00
C ILE A 148 11.06 4.96 -7.43
N VAL A 149 11.60 5.88 -8.24
CA VAL A 149 12.02 5.59 -9.63
C VAL A 149 13.06 4.47 -9.65
N LYS A 150 14.04 4.52 -8.75
CA LYS A 150 15.09 3.50 -8.64
C LYS A 150 14.57 2.11 -8.30
N LEU A 151 13.43 2.00 -7.60
CA LEU A 151 12.83 0.70 -7.26
C LEU A 151 12.33 -0.06 -8.47
N ILE A 152 11.90 0.64 -9.51
CA ILE A 152 11.40 0.04 -10.74
C ILE A 152 12.53 -0.21 -11.73
N SER A 153 13.53 0.67 -11.79
CA SER A 153 14.69 0.51 -12.68
C SER A 153 15.68 -0.57 -12.23
N SER A 154 15.52 -1.14 -11.03
CA SER A 154 16.44 -2.15 -10.46
C SER A 154 16.02 -3.61 -10.73
N TRP A 155 15.08 -3.83 -11.65
CA TRP A 155 14.59 -5.15 -12.06
C TRP A 155 15.12 -5.53 -13.44
#